data_AF-A0A943YQL7-F1
#
_entry.id   AF-A0A943YQL7-F1
#
_cell.length_a   1.000
_cell.length_b   1.000
_cell.length_c   1.000
_cell.angle_alpha   90.00
_cell.angle_beta   90.00
_cell.angle_gamma   90.00
#
_symmetry.space_group_name_H-M   'P 1'
#
loop_
_entity.id
_entity.type
_entity.pdbx_description
1 polymer ?
#
loop_
_entity_poly.entity_id
_entity_poly.type
_entity_poly.pdbx_seq_one_letter_code
_entity_poly.pdbx_strand_id
1 'polypeptide(L)'
;MFFNYVCELKTANGMAGTMAFGDLLENCTRQRLLEQYNAPEYERVQLLHELSGLYSEAYENTTLFFGEEPVEVRFFGVPGGDEDDFMLNAVTRLEDGRCFLFSADDDFMQSYVSKQRFMAVL
;
A
#
# COMPACT_ATOMS: atom_id res chain seq x y z
N MET A 1 -8.26 -4.12 10.61
CA MET A 1 -7.23 -3.09 10.46
C MET A 1 -6.09 -3.73 9.73
N PHE A 2 -5.82 -3.29 8.51
CA PHE A 2 -4.79 -3.78 7.60
C PHE A 2 -3.43 -3.12 7.85
N PHE A 3 -3.41 -1.87 8.32
CA PHE A 3 -2.18 -1.11 8.54
C PHE A 3 -2.01 -0.80 10.02
N ASN A 4 -0.81 -1.04 10.53
CA ASN A 4 -0.46 -0.80 11.93
C ASN A 4 0.43 0.44 12.09
N TYR A 5 1.11 0.85 11.01
CA TYR A 5 2.12 1.89 11.04
C TYR A 5 1.91 2.89 9.90
N VAL A 6 2.26 4.15 10.16
CA VAL A 6 2.24 5.23 9.17
C VAL A 6 3.49 6.12 9.29
N CYS A 7 4.06 6.55 8.17
CA CYS A 7 5.10 7.58 8.14
C CYS A 7 5.01 8.49 6.92
N GLU A 8 5.50 9.72 7.04
CA GLU A 8 5.62 10.64 5.89
C GLU A 8 6.83 10.28 5.00
N LEU A 9 6.65 10.34 3.68
CA LEU A 9 7.67 10.09 2.67
C LEU A 9 8.37 11.39 2.25
N LYS A 10 9.60 11.61 2.72
CA LYS A 10 10.43 12.78 2.34
C LYS A 10 11.09 12.73 0.94
N THR A 11 10.70 11.81 0.05
CA THR A 11 11.39 11.65 -1.26
C THR A 11 10.68 12.38 -2.40
N ALA A 12 11.44 12.97 -3.33
CA ALA A 12 10.91 13.70 -4.49
C ALA A 12 10.04 12.86 -5.45
N ASN A 13 10.19 11.54 -5.43
CA ASN A 13 9.46 10.59 -6.28
C ASN A 13 8.37 9.85 -5.51
N GLY A 14 7.67 10.50 -4.58
CA GLY A 14 6.87 9.92 -3.47
C GLY A 14 5.94 8.72 -3.76
N MET A 15 5.59 8.43 -5.02
CA MET A 15 4.79 7.27 -5.42
C MET A 15 5.39 6.43 -6.57
N ALA A 16 6.66 6.61 -6.90
CA ALA A 16 7.31 5.78 -7.92
C ALA A 16 7.36 4.31 -7.49
N GLY A 17 7.08 3.39 -8.42
CA GLY A 17 7.03 1.94 -8.13
C GLY A 17 5.75 1.47 -7.42
N THR A 18 4.73 2.33 -7.32
CA THR A 18 3.41 1.98 -6.78
C THR A 18 2.37 1.87 -7.90
N MET A 19 1.28 1.16 -7.63
CA MET A 19 0.19 0.85 -8.55
C MET A 19 -1.11 1.48 -8.08
N ALA A 20 -1.96 1.93 -9.01
CA ALA A 20 -3.31 2.34 -8.67
C ALA A 20 -4.17 1.13 -8.27
N PHE A 21 -5.30 1.36 -7.61
CA PHE A 21 -6.20 0.30 -7.16
C PHE A 21 -6.65 -0.63 -8.30
N GLY A 22 -7.00 -0.06 -9.47
CA GLY A 22 -7.42 -0.85 -10.64
C GLY A 22 -6.31 -1.77 -11.16
N ASP A 23 -5.08 -1.25 -11.26
CA ASP A 23 -3.92 -2.03 -11.71
C ASP A 23 -3.57 -3.13 -10.71
N LEU A 24 -3.67 -2.85 -9.40
CA LEU A 24 -3.47 -3.83 -8.35
C LEU A 24 -4.50 -4.97 -8.46
N LEU A 25 -5.78 -4.63 -8.59
CA LEU A 25 -6.86 -5.61 -8.72
C LEU A 25 -6.64 -6.49 -9.96
N GLU A 26 -6.26 -5.90 -11.09
CA GLU A 26 -5.96 -6.65 -12.32
C GLU A 26 -4.77 -7.61 -12.11
N ASN A 27 -3.68 -7.14 -11.50
CA ASN A 27 -2.49 -7.94 -11.25
C ASN A 27 -2.77 -9.11 -10.30
N CYS A 28 -3.44 -8.87 -9.18
CA CYS A 28 -3.82 -9.93 -8.24
C CYS A 28 -4.77 -10.95 -8.89
N THR A 29 -5.72 -10.47 -9.69
CA THR A 29 -6.64 -11.37 -10.43
C THR A 29 -5.87 -12.23 -11.43
N ARG A 30 -4.92 -11.64 -12.17
CA ARG A 30 -4.10 -12.34 -13.16
C ARG A 30 -3.19 -13.37 -12.50
N GLN A 31 -2.55 -13.04 -11.38
CA GLN A 31 -1.72 -13.98 -10.63
C GLN A 31 -2.53 -15.19 -10.16
N ARG A 32 -3.70 -14.97 -9.54
CA ARG A 32 -4.59 -16.06 -9.14
C ARG A 32 -5.06 -16.92 -10.31
N LEU A 33 -5.32 -16.34 -11.48
CA LEU A 33 -5.68 -17.11 -12.68
C LEU A 33 -4.54 -17.99 -13.19
N LEU A 34 -3.29 -17.57 -13.01
CA LEU A 34 -2.11 -18.35 -13.36
C LEU A 34 -1.90 -19.51 -12.37
N GLU A 35 -2.13 -19.27 -11.08
CA GLU A 35 -1.99 -20.27 -10.01
C GLU A 35 -3.17 -21.26 -9.98
N GLN A 36 -4.37 -20.82 -10.36
CA GLN A 36 -5.59 -21.60 -10.34
C GLN A 36 -6.35 -21.46 -11.66
N TYR A 37 -6.12 -22.42 -12.56
CA TYR A 37 -6.94 -22.61 -13.75
C TYR A 37 -8.36 -23.01 -13.30
N ASN A 38 -9.26 -22.02 -13.14
CA ASN A 38 -10.64 -22.07 -12.63
C ASN A 38 -10.90 -21.49 -11.22
N ALA A 39 -10.22 -20.41 -10.80
CA ALA A 39 -10.63 -19.68 -9.59
C ALA A 39 -12.15 -19.34 -9.62
N PRO A 40 -12.97 -19.80 -8.66
CA PRO A 40 -14.41 -19.55 -8.61
C PRO A 40 -14.73 -18.04 -8.53
N GLU A 41 -15.90 -17.63 -9.05
CA GLU A 41 -16.36 -16.23 -8.99
C GLU A 41 -16.36 -15.66 -7.56
N TYR A 42 -16.65 -16.51 -6.57
CA TYR A 42 -16.58 -16.19 -5.14
C TYR A 42 -15.21 -15.67 -4.70
N GLU A 43 -14.12 -16.24 -5.18
CA GLU A 43 -12.77 -15.80 -4.80
C GLU A 43 -12.42 -14.44 -5.39
N ARG A 44 -12.94 -14.10 -6.58
CA ARG A 44 -12.77 -12.75 -7.15
C ARG A 44 -13.50 -11.70 -6.32
N VAL A 45 -14.71 -12.02 -5.85
CA VAL A 45 -15.47 -11.14 -4.96
C VAL A 45 -14.75 -10.95 -3.63
N GLN A 46 -14.16 -12.02 -3.09
CA GLN A 46 -13.36 -11.95 -1.87
C GLN A 46 -12.11 -11.08 -2.05
N LEU A 47 -11.35 -11.29 -3.13
CA LEU A 47 -10.18 -10.46 -3.44
C LEU A 47 -10.56 -8.97 -3.58
N LEU A 48 -11.64 -8.68 -4.31
CA LEU A 48 -12.14 -7.32 -4.46
C LEU A 48 -12.50 -6.71 -3.09
N HIS A 49 -13.15 -7.49 -2.21
CA HIS A 49 -13.50 -7.05 -0.88
C HIS A 49 -12.27 -6.74 -0.02
N GLU A 50 -11.26 -7.62 -0.04
CA GLU A 50 -10.00 -7.45 0.70
C GLU A 50 -9.24 -6.20 0.24
N LEU A 51 -9.05 -6.04 -1.08
CA LEU A 51 -8.38 -4.87 -1.65
C LEU A 51 -9.18 -3.59 -1.40
N SER A 52 -10.52 -3.63 -1.45
CA SER A 52 -11.35 -2.47 -1.14
C SER A 52 -11.20 -2.06 0.33
N GLY A 53 -11.08 -3.02 1.24
CA GLY A 53 -10.79 -2.77 2.64
C GLY A 53 -9.45 -2.05 2.85
N LEU A 54 -8.39 -2.49 2.16
CA LEU A 54 -7.09 -1.81 2.16
C LEU A 54 -7.20 -0.36 1.66
N TYR A 55 -7.94 -0.13 0.58
CA TYR A 55 -8.15 1.22 0.04
C TYR A 55 -8.90 2.12 1.02
N SER A 56 -10.04 1.66 1.53
CA SER A 56 -10.86 2.42 2.47
C SER A 56 -10.06 2.77 3.72
N GLU A 57 -9.32 1.82 4.28
CA GLU A 57 -8.53 2.07 5.49
C GLU A 57 -7.41 3.08 5.24
N ALA A 58 -6.66 2.99 4.13
CA ALA A 58 -5.62 3.98 3.81
C ALA A 58 -6.20 5.38 3.60
N TYR A 59 -7.35 5.47 2.93
CA TYR A 59 -8.07 6.72 2.69
C TYR A 59 -8.54 7.34 4.01
N GLU A 60 -9.31 6.59 4.79
CA GLU A 60 -9.92 7.04 6.05
C GLU A 60 -8.85 7.40 7.08
N ASN A 61 -7.78 6.60 7.20
CA ASN A 61 -6.67 6.91 8.11
C ASN A 61 -5.93 8.18 7.68
N THR A 62 -5.78 8.44 6.38
CA THR A 62 -5.16 9.69 5.91
C THR A 62 -6.00 10.90 6.33
N THR A 63 -7.31 10.85 6.08
CA THR A 63 -8.24 11.90 6.51
C THR A 63 -8.23 12.08 8.02
N LEU A 64 -8.21 10.98 8.78
CA LEU A 64 -8.22 11.00 10.23
C LEU A 64 -6.93 11.57 10.83
N PHE A 65 -5.76 11.15 10.34
CA PHE A 65 -4.47 11.53 10.92
C PHE A 65 -3.94 12.88 10.44
N PHE A 66 -4.30 13.29 9.22
CA PHE A 66 -3.74 14.48 8.59
C PHE A 66 -4.78 15.58 8.30
N GLY A 67 -6.06 15.30 8.51
CA GLY A 67 -7.14 16.29 8.41
C GLY A 67 -7.56 16.65 6.98
N GLU A 68 -7.03 15.95 5.99
CA GLU A 68 -7.26 16.19 4.56
C GLU A 68 -7.52 14.86 3.85
N GLU A 69 -8.46 14.86 2.90
CA GLU A 69 -8.69 13.69 2.06
C GLU A 69 -7.52 13.50 1.08
N PRO A 70 -7.02 12.27 0.89
CA PRO A 70 -5.99 12.03 -0.09
C PRO A 70 -6.51 12.21 -1.52
N VAL A 71 -5.73 12.90 -2.35
CA VAL A 71 -6.00 13.01 -3.79
C VAL A 71 -5.63 11.75 -4.55
N GLU A 72 -4.80 10.89 -3.96
CA GLU A 72 -4.37 9.64 -4.59
C GLU A 72 -4.02 8.60 -3.53
N VAL A 73 -4.43 7.35 -3.77
CA VAL A 73 -4.06 6.17 -2.99
C VAL A 73 -3.48 5.13 -3.95
N ARG A 74 -2.26 4.67 -3.67
CA ARG A 74 -1.55 3.66 -4.45
C ARG A 74 -0.99 2.57 -3.56
N PHE A 75 -0.59 1.45 -4.17
CA PHE A 75 -0.18 0.26 -3.46
C PHE A 75 1.10 -0.35 -4.03
N PHE A 76 1.82 -1.11 -3.20
CA PHE A 76 2.93 -1.94 -3.64
C PHE A 76 3.11 -3.13 -2.69
N GLY A 77 3.63 -4.23 -3.20
CA GLY A 77 3.98 -5.40 -2.42
C GLY A 77 5.43 -5.37 -1.96
N VAL A 78 5.69 -5.81 -0.74
CA VAL A 78 7.03 -6.14 -0.24
C VAL A 78 7.05 -7.65 0.03
N PRO A 79 8.08 -8.39 -0.42
CA PRO A 79 8.18 -9.83 -0.12
C PRO A 79 8.12 -10.07 1.39
N GLY A 80 7.25 -10.98 1.82
CA GLY A 80 7.26 -11.49 3.19
C GLY A 80 8.51 -12.32 3.46
N GLY A 81 8.92 -12.38 4.74
CA GLY A 81 10.16 -13.06 5.13
C GLY A 81 10.17 -14.57 4.92
N ASP A 82 9.03 -15.25 5.08
CA ASP A 82 9.00 -16.72 5.21
C ASP A 82 8.01 -17.48 4.31
N GLU A 83 7.10 -16.82 3.58
CA GLU A 83 6.18 -17.51 2.64
C GLU A 83 5.98 -16.66 1.39
N ASP A 84 5.55 -17.30 0.28
CA ASP A 84 5.28 -16.71 -1.04
C ASP A 84 4.15 -15.64 -1.05
N ASP A 85 3.90 -14.98 0.09
CA ASP A 85 2.93 -13.93 0.29
C ASP A 85 3.61 -12.55 0.34
N PHE A 86 3.17 -11.66 -0.55
CA PHE A 86 3.56 -10.26 -0.53
C PHE A 86 2.73 -9.52 0.51
N MET A 87 3.39 -8.75 1.38
CA MET A 87 2.69 -7.79 2.24
C MET A 87 2.37 -6.53 1.43
N LEU A 88 1.09 -6.24 1.29
CA LEU A 88 0.62 -5.03 0.61
C LEU A 88 0.76 -3.81 1.51
N ASN A 89 1.33 -2.76 0.96
CA ASN A 89 1.50 -1.45 1.57
C ASN A 89 0.72 -0.42 0.77
N ALA A 90 0.30 0.66 1.42
CA ALA A 90 -0.38 1.76 0.75
C ALA A 90 0.45 3.05 0.86
N VAL A 91 0.38 3.88 -0.18
CA VAL A 91 0.88 5.25 -0.17
C VAL A 91 -0.26 6.17 -0.52
N THR A 92 -0.50 7.17 0.32
CA THR A 92 -1.45 8.24 0.03
C THR A 92 -0.73 9.53 -0.28
N ARG A 93 -1.34 10.40 -1.09
CA ARG A 93 -0.83 11.75 -1.37
C ARG A 93 -1.91 12.79 -1.10
N LEU A 94 -1.54 13.89 -0.45
CA LEU A 94 -2.40 15.07 -0.25
C LEU A 94 -2.26 16.08 -1.38
N GLU A 95 -3.13 17.10 -1.42
CA GLU A 95 -3.09 18.18 -2.42
C GLU A 95 -1.74 18.93 -2.42
N ASP A 96 -1.15 19.13 -1.25
CA ASP A 96 0.15 19.80 -1.08
C ASP A 96 1.36 18.97 -1.53
N GLY A 97 1.13 17.72 -1.97
CA GLY A 97 2.16 16.81 -2.45
C GLY A 97 2.81 15.95 -1.36
N ARG A 98 2.51 16.15 -0.08
CA ARG A 98 2.98 15.25 0.98
C ARG A 98 2.42 13.85 0.76
N CYS A 99 3.27 12.85 0.96
CA CYS A 99 2.91 11.45 0.79
C CYS A 99 3.10 10.69 2.10
N PHE A 100 2.21 9.74 2.38
CA PHE A 100 2.24 8.93 3.60
C PHE A 100 2.21 7.45 3.27
N LEU A 101 3.15 6.70 3.83
CA LEU A 101 3.22 5.25 3.72
C LEU A 101 2.52 4.60 4.89
N PHE A 102 1.68 3.62 4.58
CA PHE A 102 1.00 2.74 5.51
C PHE A 102 1.50 1.31 5.34
N SER A 103 1.81 0.65 6.45
CA SER A 103 2.30 -0.73 6.46
C SER A 103 1.75 -1.52 7.65
N ALA A 104 1.60 -2.83 7.45
CA ALA A 104 1.39 -3.79 8.53
C ALA A 104 2.70 -4.20 9.23
N ASP A 105 3.85 -4.00 8.56
CA ASP A 105 5.17 -4.53 8.92
C ASP A 105 6.04 -3.47 9.60
N ASP A 106 6.36 -3.69 10.88
CA ASP A 106 7.22 -2.80 11.67
C ASP A 106 8.65 -2.81 11.15
N ASP A 107 9.23 -3.97 10.84
CA ASP A 107 10.63 -4.09 10.41
C ASP A 107 10.83 -3.34 9.08
N PHE A 108 9.88 -3.51 8.15
CA PHE A 108 9.87 -2.72 6.92
C PHE A 108 9.76 -1.22 7.22
N MET A 109 8.82 -0.80 8.09
CA MET A 109 8.62 0.60 8.43
C MET A 109 9.86 1.22 9.10
N GLN A 110 10.49 0.52 10.05
CA GLN A 110 11.74 0.95 10.69
C GLN A 110 12.88 1.07 9.68
N SER A 111 12.96 0.15 8.70
CA SER A 111 13.96 0.23 7.64
C SER A 111 13.80 1.50 6.78
N TYR A 112 12.56 1.93 6.55
CA TYR A 112 12.27 3.12 5.77
C TYR A 112 12.57 4.40 6.57
N VAL A 113 12.07 4.48 7.81
CA VAL A 113 12.28 5.61 8.71
C VAL A 113 13.77 5.80 9.02
N SER A 114 14.52 4.72 9.24
CA SER A 114 15.97 4.79 9.47
C SER A 114 16.72 5.33 8.26
N LYS A 115 16.41 4.88 7.04
CA LYS A 115 17.01 5.40 5.79
C LYS A 115 16.69 6.89 5.58
N GLN A 116 15.49 7.34 5.94
CA GLN A 116 15.12 8.75 5.87
C GLN A 116 15.94 9.64 6.82
N ARG A 117 16.31 9.13 8.01
CA ARG A 117 17.21 9.85 8.94
C ARG A 117 18.61 10.06 8.35
N PHE A 118 19.07 9.18 7.47
CA PHE A 118 20.35 9.31 6.75
C PHE A 118 20.26 10.14 5.46
N MET A 119 19.04 10.43 4.96
CA MET A 119 18.81 11.29 3.80
C MET A 119 18.58 12.77 4.15
N ALA A 120 18.87 13.19 5.38
CA ALA A 120 19.11 14.61 5.66
C ALA A 120 20.44 15.03 5.01
N VAL A 121 20.38 15.37 3.73
CA VAL A 121 21.47 16.06 3.04
C VAL A 121 21.47 17.50 3.52
N LEU A 122 22.65 17.93 3.97
CA LEU A 122 23.07 19.28 4.39
C LEU A 122 22.44 20.42 3.57
#